data_AF-A0A231VF07-F1
#
_entry.id   AF-A0A231VF07-F1
#
_cell.length_a   1.000
_cell.length_b   1.000
_cell.length_c   1.000
_cell.angle_alpha   90.00
_cell.angle_beta   90.00
_cell.angle_gamma   90.00
#
_symmetry.space_group_name_H-M   'P 1'
#
loop_
_entity.id
_entity.type
_entity.pdbx_description
1 polymer ?
#
loop_
_entity_poly.entity_id
_entity_poly.type
_entity_poly.pdbx_seq_one_letter_code
_entity_poly.pdbx_strand_id
1 'polypeptide(L)'
;MEKQKGNIILKGKYKPKYKEKLLDLAKFFSDNGFVPTEHALNEILGKTASGRLPDDKQMLLDVLQNGENYIEPNGNIVRYKNGISAHIDGEHGWIITITPRKRIVKEWRRINE
;
A
#
# COMPACT_ATOMS: atom_id res chain seq x y z
N MET A 1 5.87 23.62 2.40
CA MET A 1 5.82 22.39 1.59
C MET A 1 4.36 22.01 1.40
N GLU A 2 3.79 22.27 0.22
CA GLU A 2 2.43 21.84 -0.10
C GLU A 2 2.40 20.31 -0.22
N LYS A 3 1.71 19.63 0.70
CA LYS A 3 1.35 18.22 0.53
C LYS A 3 0.39 18.16 -0.66
N GLN A 4 0.81 17.55 -1.77
CA GLN A 4 -0.07 17.29 -2.91
C GLN A 4 -1.33 16.56 -2.41
N LYS A 5 -2.48 17.22 -2.48
CA LYS A 5 -3.77 16.56 -2.22
C LYS A 5 -3.97 15.50 -3.30
N GLY A 6 -3.90 14.23 -2.90
CA GLY A 6 -3.88 13.07 -3.78
C GLY A 6 -5.14 12.90 -4.63
N ASN A 7 -5.17 13.56 -5.79
CA ASN A 7 -6.15 13.29 -6.83
C ASN A 7 -5.62 12.12 -7.68
N ILE A 8 -5.91 10.89 -7.26
CA ILE A 8 -5.68 9.73 -8.13
C ILE A 8 -6.65 9.78 -9.32
N ILE A 9 -6.11 9.64 -10.54
CA ILE A 9 -6.92 9.48 -11.75
C ILE A 9 -7.11 7.97 -11.99
N LEU A 10 -8.30 7.47 -11.69
CA LEU A 10 -8.68 6.08 -11.97
C LEU A 10 -8.86 5.90 -13.49
N LYS A 11 -8.08 5.01 -14.10
CA LYS A 11 -8.12 4.69 -15.54
C LYS A 11 -9.14 3.59 -15.85
N GLY A 12 -9.50 2.76 -14.86
CA GLY A 12 -10.45 1.67 -15.01
C GLY A 12 -11.92 2.09 -15.09
N LYS A 13 -12.71 1.29 -15.83
CA LYS A 13 -14.18 1.42 -15.87
C LYS A 13 -14.79 0.67 -14.67
N TYR A 14 -15.13 1.40 -13.62
CA TYR A 14 -15.70 0.82 -12.40
C TYR A 14 -17.18 1.12 -12.23
N LYS A 15 -17.90 0.20 -11.58
CA LYS A 15 -19.25 0.48 -11.05
C LYS A 15 -19.16 1.65 -10.04
N PRO A 16 -20.16 2.56 -9.97
CA PRO A 16 -20.09 3.75 -9.11
C PRO A 16 -19.69 3.46 -7.66
N LYS A 17 -20.35 2.48 -7.02
CA LYS A 17 -20.06 2.08 -5.64
C LYS A 17 -18.63 1.57 -5.42
N TYR A 18 -18.05 0.89 -6.40
CA TYR A 18 -16.67 0.41 -6.29
C TYR A 18 -15.66 1.55 -6.51
N LYS A 19 -15.97 2.47 -7.44
CA LYS A 19 -15.21 3.70 -7.64
C LYS A 19 -15.12 4.54 -6.36
N GLU A 20 -16.24 4.70 -5.65
CA GLU A 20 -16.28 5.40 -4.36
C GLU A 20 -15.35 4.75 -3.33
N LYS A 21 -15.35 3.42 -3.20
CA LYS A 21 -14.43 2.70 -2.32
C LYS A 21 -12.96 2.94 -2.67
N LEU A 22 -12.62 2.94 -3.96
CA LEU A 22 -11.25 3.22 -4.42
C LEU A 22 -10.82 4.64 -4.04
N LEU A 23 -11.67 5.63 -4.30
CA LEU A 23 -11.38 7.03 -4.00
C LEU A 23 -11.27 7.29 -2.49
N ASP A 24 -12.17 6.69 -1.70
CA ASP A 24 -12.14 6.77 -0.24
C ASP A 24 -10.86 6.15 0.35
N LEU A 25 -10.45 4.98 -0.16
CA LEU A 25 -9.19 4.36 0.24
C LEU A 25 -7.97 5.18 -0.20
N ALA A 26 -7.98 5.73 -1.41
CA ALA A 26 -6.91 6.61 -1.91
C ALA A 26 -6.78 7.86 -1.05
N LYS A 27 -7.90 8.48 -0.70
CA LYS A 27 -7.95 9.66 0.16
C LYS A 27 -7.39 9.34 1.54
N PHE A 28 -7.81 8.23 2.14
CA PHE A 28 -7.32 7.79 3.45
C PHE A 28 -5.78 7.69 3.49
N PHE A 29 -5.16 7.02 2.51
CA PHE A 29 -3.70 6.93 2.45
C PHE A 29 -3.05 8.29 2.17
N SER A 30 -3.63 9.10 1.27
CA SER A 30 -3.10 10.42 0.91
C SER A 30 -3.12 11.40 2.09
N ASP A 31 -4.19 11.40 2.89
CA ASP A 31 -4.29 12.21 4.11
C ASP A 31 -3.20 11.83 5.13
N ASN A 32 -2.72 10.58 5.08
CA ASN A 32 -1.65 10.04 5.91
C ASN A 32 -0.25 10.09 5.27
N GLY A 33 -0.10 10.79 4.13
CA GLY A 33 1.19 11.02 3.49
C GLY A 33 1.65 9.91 2.54
N PHE A 34 0.76 9.01 2.13
CA PHE A 34 1.07 7.92 1.21
C PHE A 34 0.29 8.03 -0.09
N VAL A 35 0.93 7.73 -1.22
CA VAL A 35 0.30 7.81 -2.54
C VAL A 35 0.15 6.39 -3.11
N PRO A 36 -1.06 5.79 -3.07
CA PRO A 36 -1.29 4.49 -3.67
C PRO A 36 -1.53 4.58 -5.17
N THR A 37 -1.02 3.60 -5.90
CA THR A 37 -1.39 3.39 -7.30
C THR A 37 -2.80 2.79 -7.43
N GLU A 38 -3.41 2.92 -8.60
CA GLU A 38 -4.71 2.29 -8.89
C GLU A 38 -4.63 0.75 -8.74
N HIS A 39 -3.51 0.16 -9.13
CA HIS A 39 -3.25 -1.27 -8.93
C HIS A 39 -3.26 -1.62 -7.43
N ALA A 40 -2.54 -0.86 -6.59
CA ALA A 40 -2.51 -1.07 -5.15
C ALA A 40 -3.92 -1.02 -4.53
N LEU A 41 -4.73 -0.02 -4.89
CA LEU A 41 -6.07 0.13 -4.34
C LEU A 41 -6.98 -1.06 -4.67
N ASN A 42 -6.94 -1.52 -5.93
CA ASN A 42 -7.70 -2.70 -6.35
C ASN A 42 -7.25 -3.96 -5.60
N GLU A 43 -5.94 -4.14 -5.48
CA GLU A 43 -5.34 -5.28 -4.79
C GLU A 43 -5.69 -5.29 -3.30
N ILE A 44 -5.71 -4.13 -2.65
CA ILE A 44 -6.14 -3.99 -1.25
C ILE A 44 -7.61 -4.38 -1.10
N LEU A 45 -8.51 -3.72 -1.86
CA LEU A 45 -9.95 -3.99 -1.75
C LEU A 45 -10.31 -5.43 -2.11
N GLY A 46 -9.66 -6.03 -3.11
CA GLY A 46 -9.89 -7.42 -3.50
C GLY A 46 -9.41 -8.40 -2.42
N LYS A 47 -8.30 -8.11 -1.75
CA LYS A 47 -7.77 -8.96 -0.67
C LYS A 47 -8.53 -8.81 0.64
N THR A 48 -9.05 -7.63 0.97
CA THR A 48 -9.93 -7.48 2.13
C THR A 48 -11.26 -8.20 1.89
N ALA A 49 -11.85 -8.05 0.70
CA ALA A 49 -13.09 -8.74 0.33
C ALA A 49 -12.96 -10.28 0.33
N SER A 50 -11.77 -10.82 0.07
CA SER A 50 -11.49 -12.26 0.12
C SER A 50 -10.97 -12.74 1.48
N GLY A 51 -10.88 -11.87 2.49
CA GLY A 51 -10.39 -12.20 3.84
C GLY A 51 -8.88 -12.47 3.92
N ARG A 52 -8.12 -12.13 2.88
CA ARG A 52 -6.65 -12.30 2.83
C ARG A 52 -5.89 -11.15 3.45
N LEU A 53 -6.52 -9.98 3.58
CA LEU A 53 -6.05 -8.83 4.34
C LEU A 53 -7.10 -8.44 5.37
N PRO A 54 -6.71 -7.81 6.49
CA PRO A 54 -7.65 -7.25 7.44
C PRO A 54 -8.50 -6.18 6.78
N ASP A 55 -9.81 -6.17 7.06
CA ASP A 55 -10.73 -5.10 6.65
C ASP A 55 -10.65 -3.88 7.60
N ASP A 56 -9.43 -3.58 8.04
CA ASP A 56 -9.11 -2.42 8.87
C ASP A 56 -7.98 -1.63 8.21
N LYS A 57 -8.34 -0.48 7.64
CA LYS A 57 -7.39 0.41 6.97
C LYS A 57 -6.33 0.95 7.93
N GLN A 58 -6.62 1.06 9.22
CA GLN A 58 -5.67 1.52 10.22
C GLN A 58 -4.54 0.50 10.43
N MET A 59 -4.87 -0.80 10.40
CA MET A 59 -3.85 -1.86 10.42
C MET A 59 -2.94 -1.81 9.18
N LEU A 60 -3.51 -1.54 8.00
CA LEU A 60 -2.72 -1.41 6.78
C LEU A 60 -1.82 -0.16 6.80
N LEU A 61 -2.31 0.93 7.38
CA LEU A 61 -1.53 2.14 7.62
C LEU A 61 -0.40 1.91 8.63
N ASP A 62 -0.64 1.14 9.68
CA ASP A 62 0.37 0.80 10.68
C ASP A 62 1.53 -0.02 10.09
N VAL A 63 1.27 -0.89 9.12
CA VAL A 63 2.34 -1.57 8.34
C VAL A 63 3.19 -0.55 7.60
N LEU A 64 2.56 0.47 6.99
CA LEU A 64 3.27 1.52 6.30
C LEU A 64 4.04 2.42 7.27
N GLN A 65 3.52 2.77 8.45
CA GLN A 65 4.19 3.73 9.34
C GLN A 65 5.26 3.10 10.22
N ASN A 66 5.01 1.88 10.69
CA ASN A 66 5.76 1.25 11.77
C ASN A 66 6.29 -0.15 11.39
N GLY A 67 6.26 -0.51 10.11
CA GLY A 67 6.84 -1.75 9.62
C GLY A 67 8.35 -1.67 9.54
N GLU A 68 9.00 -2.83 9.72
CA GLU A 68 10.43 -2.94 9.48
C GLU A 68 10.75 -2.66 8.01
N ASN A 69 11.78 -1.85 7.77
CA ASN A 69 12.19 -1.45 6.43
C ASN A 69 13.15 -2.48 5.80
N TYR A 70 12.87 -2.80 4.55
CA TYR A 70 13.66 -3.68 3.70
C TYR A 70 13.81 -3.06 2.30
N ILE A 71 14.79 -3.52 1.55
CA ILE A 71 14.95 -3.24 0.12
C ILE A 71 14.90 -4.54 -0.69
N GLU A 72 14.16 -4.50 -1.79
CA GLU A 72 14.08 -5.56 -2.80
C GLU A 72 15.26 -5.47 -3.78
N PRO A 73 15.61 -6.57 -4.47
CA PRO A 73 16.68 -6.55 -5.48
C PRO A 73 16.50 -5.52 -6.60
N ASN A 74 15.25 -5.12 -6.87
CA ASN A 74 14.91 -4.11 -7.88
C ASN A 74 14.95 -2.67 -7.35
N GLY A 75 15.34 -2.46 -6.09
CA GLY A 75 15.43 -1.13 -5.47
C GLY A 75 14.15 -0.66 -4.77
N ASN A 76 13.05 -1.41 -4.82
CA ASN A 76 11.82 -1.07 -4.12
C ASN A 76 12.00 -1.20 -2.60
N ILE A 77 11.30 -0.34 -1.87
CA ILE A 77 11.23 -0.40 -0.42
C ILE A 77 10.10 -1.34 -0.02
N VAL A 78 10.35 -2.18 0.96
CA VAL A 78 9.32 -3.03 1.58
C VAL A 78 9.22 -2.69 3.06
N ARG A 79 7.99 -2.42 3.51
CA ARG A 79 7.65 -2.30 4.92
C ARG A 79 6.92 -3.55 5.38
N TYR A 80 7.47 -4.24 6.36
CA TYR A 80 6.95 -5.53 6.85
C TYR A 80 6.50 -5.44 8.30
N LYS A 81 5.28 -5.87 8.59
CA LYS A 81 4.76 -5.96 9.97
C LYS A 81 3.67 -7.01 10.06
N ASN A 82 3.70 -7.82 11.13
CA ASN A 82 2.61 -8.74 11.50
C ASN A 82 2.09 -9.62 10.34
N GLY A 83 2.99 -10.12 9.49
CA GLY A 83 2.59 -10.98 8.38
C GLY A 83 1.99 -10.25 7.18
N ILE A 84 2.22 -8.93 7.05
CA ILE A 84 1.78 -8.09 5.93
C ILE A 84 3.00 -7.34 5.41
N SER A 85 3.16 -7.27 4.09
CA SER A 85 4.16 -6.42 3.42
C SER A 85 3.49 -5.35 2.57
N ALA A 86 3.98 -4.12 2.69
CA ALA A 86 3.71 -3.03 1.77
C ALA A 86 4.93 -2.81 0.88
N HIS A 87 4.72 -2.82 -0.44
CA HIS A 87 5.77 -2.59 -1.44
C HIS A 87 5.62 -1.18 -1.99
N ILE A 88 6.71 -0.44 -1.93
CA ILE A 88 6.78 0.99 -2.24
C ILE A 88 7.84 1.17 -3.33
N ASP A 89 7.47 1.89 -4.38
CA ASP A 89 8.37 2.25 -5.47
C ASP A 89 9.57 3.04 -4.93
N GLY A 90 10.78 2.57 -5.23
CA GLY A 90 12.01 3.16 -4.70
C GLY A 90 12.32 4.55 -5.24
N GLU A 91 11.79 4.91 -6.41
CA GLU A 91 12.04 6.20 -7.06
C GLU A 91 11.03 7.27 -6.64
N HIS A 92 9.74 6.93 -6.64
CA HIS A 92 8.63 7.88 -6.46
C HIS A 92 7.97 7.78 -5.08
N GLY A 93 8.24 6.73 -4.30
CA GLY A 93 7.62 6.50 -3.00
C GLY A 93 6.14 6.09 -3.08
N TRP A 94 5.67 5.63 -4.24
CA TRP A 94 4.27 5.23 -4.43
C TRP A 94 4.02 3.82 -3.91
N ILE A 95 2.87 3.59 -3.28
CA ILE A 95 2.47 2.23 -2.89
C ILE A 95 2.11 1.45 -4.16
N ILE A 96 2.89 0.40 -4.42
CA ILE A 96 2.67 -0.53 -5.53
C ILE A 96 1.62 -1.57 -5.12
N THR A 97 1.76 -2.15 -3.91
CA THR A 97 0.80 -3.12 -3.38
C THR A 97 0.96 -3.31 -1.88
N ILE A 98 -0.09 -3.81 -1.22
CA ILE A 98 -0.04 -4.35 0.14
C ILE A 98 -0.58 -5.78 0.08
N THR A 99 0.15 -6.72 0.68
CA THR A 99 -0.14 -8.15 0.52
C THR A 99 0.17 -8.94 1.79
N PRO A 100 -0.58 -10.01 2.09
CA PRO A 100 -0.22 -10.93 3.16
C PRO A 100 1.12 -11.62 2.84
N ARG A 101 1.98 -11.69 3.84
CA ARG A 101 3.32 -12.25 3.75
C ARG A 101 3.67 -12.99 5.04
N LYS A 102 3.55 -14.31 5.03
CA LYS A 102 3.83 -15.15 6.22
C LYS A 102 5.27 -15.06 6.73
N ARG A 103 6.24 -14.83 5.84
CA ARG A 103 7.67 -14.79 6.16
C ARG A 103 8.37 -13.74 5.31
N ILE A 104 9.37 -13.08 5.88
CA ILE A 104 10.29 -12.19 5.16
C ILE A 104 10.94 -12.98 4.00
N VAL A 105 11.02 -12.34 2.83
CA VAL A 105 11.68 -12.91 1.64
C VAL A 105 13.19 -12.90 1.87
N LYS A 106 13.90 -13.98 1.52
CA LYS A 106 15.35 -14.11 1.78
C LYS A 106 16.16 -13.03 1.05
N GLU A 107 15.68 -12.62 -0.11
CA GLU A 107 16.29 -11.62 -0.98
C GLU A 107 16.07 -10.19 -0.48
N TRP A 108 15.14 -9.96 0.46
CA TRP A 108 14.95 -8.66 1.08
C TRP A 108 16.10 -8.36 2.04
N ARG A 109 16.76 -7.23 1.83
CA ARG A 109 17.82 -6.76 2.72
C ARG A 109 17.23 -5.76 3.69
N ARG A 110 17.37 -6.01 4.98
CA ARG A 110 16.93 -5.07 6.01
C ARG A 110 17.73 -3.76 5.86
N ILE A 111 17.03 -2.64 5.90
CA ILE A 111 17.64 -1.32 5.97
C ILE A 111 17.42 -0.84 7.39
N ASN A 112 18.50 -0.73 8.17
CA ASN A 112 18.43 -0.07 9.46
C ASN A 112 18.51 1.44 9.19
N GLU A 113 17.52 2.19 9.66
CA GLU A 113 17.64 3.66 9.82
C GLU A 113 18.63 4.00 10.93
#